data_AF-A0AA43DMF3-F1
#
_entry.id   AF-A0AA43DMF3-F1
#
_cell.length_a   1.000
_cell.length_b   1.000
_cell.length_c   1.000
_cell.angle_alpha   90.00
_cell.angle_beta   90.00
_cell.angle_gamma   90.00
#
_symmetry.space_group_name_H-M   'P 1'
#
loop_
_entity.id
_entity.type
_entity.pdbx_description
1 polymer ?
#
loop_
_entity_poly.entity_id
_entity_poly.type
_entity_poly.pdbx_seq_one_letter_code
_entity_poly.pdbx_strand_id
1 'polypeptide(L)'
;MKSVRRLTITPGTALGLIALFFALGGSAFAVGERMQGPSVAQKRCANGAVRGTATVTGVASQGIANLPDRFTSAGNLFSRKFNCTGKAVQVRRVETGVFEIRFVGVSGASGVGSATGDAYATVEPAAGGAFKVTMHPAGRDDRVDLPFTIVVV
;
A
#
# COMPACT_ATOMS: atom_id res chain seq x y z
N MET A 1 -62.05 -21.24 -16.64
CA MET A 1 -61.13 -22.40 -16.79
C MET A 1 -59.69 -21.90 -16.84
N LYS A 2 -58.86 -22.20 -15.84
CA LYS A 2 -57.40 -21.97 -15.89
C LYS A 2 -56.71 -23.33 -15.72
N SER A 3 -56.11 -23.83 -16.80
CA SER A 3 -55.37 -25.09 -16.81
C SER A 3 -54.04 -24.89 -16.08
N VAL A 4 -53.91 -25.51 -14.91
CA VAL A 4 -52.63 -25.58 -14.18
C VAL A 4 -51.83 -26.74 -14.78
N ARG A 5 -50.88 -26.44 -15.66
CA ARG A 5 -49.91 -27.44 -16.14
C ARG A 5 -49.01 -27.86 -14.98
N ARG A 6 -49.18 -29.08 -14.48
CA ARG A 6 -48.21 -29.72 -13.58
C ARG A 6 -46.98 -30.08 -14.41
N LEU A 7 -45.84 -29.49 -14.09
CA LEU A 7 -44.54 -29.92 -14.61
C LEU A 7 -44.20 -31.28 -13.97
N THR A 8 -44.35 -32.36 -14.73
CA THR A 8 -43.87 -33.68 -14.34
C THR A 8 -42.36 -33.73 -14.51
N ILE A 9 -41.64 -33.74 -13.39
CA ILE A 9 -40.19 -33.95 -13.35
C ILE A 9 -39.96 -35.43 -13.71
N THR A 10 -39.41 -35.68 -14.88
CA THR A 10 -39.00 -37.02 -15.29
C THR A 10 -37.56 -37.27 -14.83
N PRO A 11 -37.14 -38.53 -14.62
CA PRO A 11 -35.77 -38.84 -14.20
C PRO A 11 -34.69 -38.22 -15.11
N GLY A 12 -35.00 -38.07 -16.40
CA GLY A 12 -34.12 -37.43 -17.37
C GLY A 12 -33.88 -35.94 -17.13
N THR A 13 -34.87 -35.19 -16.62
CA THR A 13 -34.67 -33.77 -16.31
C THR A 13 -33.82 -33.57 -15.06
N ALA A 14 -33.90 -34.48 -14.09
CA ALA A 14 -33.03 -34.46 -12.91
C ALA A 14 -31.55 -34.69 -13.28
N LEU A 15 -31.28 -35.67 -14.14
CA LEU A 15 -29.92 -35.93 -14.63
C LEU A 15 -29.38 -34.79 -15.49
N GLY A 16 -30.23 -34.19 -16.34
CA GLY A 16 -29.87 -33.02 -17.13
C GLY A 16 -29.48 -31.81 -16.28
N LEU A 17 -30.18 -31.56 -15.18
CA LEU A 17 -29.86 -30.47 -14.25
C LEU A 17 -28.54 -30.72 -13.51
N ILE A 18 -28.25 -31.95 -13.11
CA ILE A 18 -26.98 -32.32 -12.48
C ILE A 18 -25.83 -32.11 -13.46
N ALA A 19 -25.95 -32.63 -14.69
CA ALA A 19 -24.94 -32.45 -15.73
C ALA A 19 -24.71 -30.97 -16.06
N LEU A 20 -25.79 -30.18 -16.12
CA LEU A 20 -25.71 -28.73 -16.33
C LEU A 20 -25.00 -28.03 -15.16
N PHE A 21 -25.22 -28.47 -13.91
CA PHE A 21 -24.50 -27.97 -12.74
C PHE A 21 -23.00 -28.28 -12.78
N PHE A 22 -22.60 -29.47 -13.24
CA PHE A 22 -21.18 -29.80 -13.39
C PHE A 22 -20.53 -29.08 -14.58
N ALA A 23 -21.25 -28.90 -15.69
CA ALA A 23 -20.77 -28.19 -16.87
C ALA A 23 -20.66 -26.67 -16.66
N LEU A 24 -21.60 -26.05 -15.92
CA LEU A 24 -21.57 -24.62 -15.57
C LEU A 24 -20.78 -24.33 -14.28
N GLY A 25 -20.75 -25.27 -13.33
CA GLY A 25 -20.07 -25.11 -12.04
C GLY A 25 -18.58 -25.42 -12.09
N GLY A 26 -18.12 -26.25 -13.04
CA GLY A 26 -16.69 -26.58 -13.19
C GLY A 26 -15.83 -25.46 -13.79
N SER A 27 -16.44 -24.54 -14.54
CA SER A 27 -15.74 -23.41 -15.17
C SER A 27 -15.51 -22.23 -14.22
N ALA A 28 -16.14 -22.20 -13.05
CA ALA A 28 -15.92 -21.17 -12.04
C ALA A 28 -14.61 -21.35 -11.22
N PHE A 29 -13.98 -22.53 -11.27
CA PHE A 29 -12.78 -22.84 -10.49
C PHE A 29 -11.47 -22.78 -11.29
N ALA A 30 -11.54 -22.66 -12.62
CA ALA A 30 -10.35 -22.60 -13.47
C ALA A 30 -9.87 -21.16 -13.79
N VAL A 31 -10.61 -20.13 -13.34
CA VAL A 31 -10.08 -18.76 -13.22
C VAL A 31 -9.50 -18.60 -11.81
N GLY A 32 -8.53 -19.45 -11.50
CA GLY A 32 -7.78 -19.50 -10.25
C GLY A 32 -6.68 -18.44 -10.15
N GLU A 33 -6.80 -17.31 -10.86
CA GLU A 33 -6.07 -16.11 -10.49
C GLU A 33 -6.73 -15.52 -9.25
N ARG A 34 -6.38 -16.11 -8.10
CA ARG A 34 -6.37 -15.52 -6.76
C ARG A 34 -7.38 -14.38 -6.56
N MET A 35 -8.68 -14.69 -6.66
CA MET A 35 -9.70 -13.92 -5.94
C MET A 35 -9.56 -14.25 -4.46
N GLN A 36 -8.52 -13.67 -3.89
CA GLN A 36 -8.36 -13.49 -2.47
C GLN A 36 -9.58 -12.73 -1.98
N GLY A 37 -10.48 -13.43 -1.29
CA GLY A 37 -11.70 -12.86 -0.71
C GLY A 37 -11.44 -11.62 0.14
N PRO A 38 -12.49 -10.94 0.63
CA PRO A 38 -12.40 -9.70 1.41
C PRO A 38 -11.61 -9.82 2.75
N SER A 39 -11.03 -10.99 3.04
CA SER A 39 -10.24 -11.35 4.22
C SER A 39 -8.76 -11.64 3.96
N VAL A 40 -8.25 -11.60 2.71
CA VAL A 40 -6.81 -11.86 2.45
C VAL A 40 -6.05 -10.54 2.43
N ALA A 41 -5.94 -9.93 3.61
CA ALA A 41 -4.91 -8.92 3.82
C ALA A 41 -3.55 -9.52 3.40
N GLN A 42 -2.79 -8.78 2.59
CA GLN A 42 -1.43 -9.15 2.19
C GLN A 42 -0.65 -9.79 3.35
N LYS A 43 0.08 -10.88 3.08
CA LYS A 43 0.95 -11.49 4.11
C LYS A 43 1.99 -10.44 4.51
N ARG A 44 1.94 -10.00 5.78
CA ARG A 44 2.81 -8.95 6.29
C ARG A 44 4.28 -9.28 6.00
N CYS A 45 5.00 -8.30 5.48
CA CYS A 45 6.43 -8.39 5.18
C CYS A 45 6.84 -9.47 4.16
N ALA A 46 5.93 -9.96 3.33
CA ALA A 46 6.29 -10.83 2.20
C ALA A 46 6.89 -10.02 1.05
N ASN A 47 7.71 -10.66 0.22
CA ASN A 47 8.21 -10.04 -1.01
C ASN A 47 7.03 -9.68 -1.94
N GLY A 48 7.04 -8.46 -2.47
CA GLY A 48 5.96 -7.92 -3.29
C GLY A 48 4.76 -7.37 -2.51
N ALA A 49 4.75 -7.49 -1.18
CA ALA A 49 3.78 -6.85 -0.31
C ALA A 49 4.27 -5.46 0.11
N VAL A 50 3.36 -4.54 0.43
CA VAL A 50 3.73 -3.27 1.06
C VAL A 50 4.31 -3.56 2.45
N ARG A 51 5.60 -3.28 2.61
CA ARG A 51 6.35 -3.47 3.86
C ARG A 51 6.29 -2.24 4.76
N GLY A 52 6.07 -1.06 4.19
CA GLY A 52 5.91 0.17 4.94
C GLY A 52 5.21 1.26 4.15
N THR A 53 4.51 2.15 4.85
CA THR A 53 4.07 3.42 4.27
C THR A 53 4.12 4.50 5.34
N ALA A 54 4.44 5.71 4.93
CA ALA A 54 4.39 6.87 5.80
C ALA A 54 4.05 8.12 5.00
N THR A 55 3.15 8.93 5.53
CA THR A 55 2.92 10.30 5.09
C THR A 55 3.46 11.24 6.15
N VAL A 56 4.56 11.92 5.82
CA VAL A 56 5.29 12.83 6.70
C VAL A 56 4.81 14.24 6.42
N THR A 57 4.29 14.91 7.45
CA THR A 57 3.76 16.28 7.35
C THR A 57 4.50 17.26 8.25
N GLY A 58 5.27 16.76 9.22
CA GLY A 58 5.74 17.56 10.34
C GLY A 58 4.63 17.91 11.32
N VAL A 59 4.97 18.72 12.32
CA VAL A 59 4.01 19.19 13.33
C VAL A 59 3.08 20.21 12.68
N ALA A 60 1.76 20.06 12.84
CA ALA A 60 0.77 20.89 12.15
C ALA A 60 0.99 22.41 12.32
N SER A 61 1.46 22.86 13.49
CA SER A 61 1.73 24.28 13.77
C SER A 61 3.11 24.78 13.31
N GLN A 62 4.03 23.87 12.97
CA GLN A 62 5.42 24.22 12.65
C GLN A 62 5.80 23.82 11.20
N GLY A 63 5.03 22.94 10.56
CA GLY A 63 5.34 22.38 9.25
C GLY A 63 6.49 21.37 9.27
N ILE A 64 6.84 20.86 8.08
CA ILE A 64 7.84 19.81 7.91
C ILE A 64 9.29 20.33 7.99
N ALA A 65 9.52 21.62 7.75
CA ALA A 65 10.86 22.23 7.86
C ALA A 65 11.46 22.10 9.29
N ASN A 66 10.61 21.93 10.30
CA ASN A 66 10.99 21.79 11.71
C ASN A 66 11.19 20.33 12.16
N LEU A 67 11.30 19.37 11.22
CA LEU A 67 11.71 18.02 11.57
C LEU A 67 13.10 18.00 12.22
N PRO A 68 13.32 17.22 13.29
CA PRO A 68 14.64 17.08 13.89
C PRO A 68 15.67 16.48 12.92
N ASP A 69 16.93 16.81 13.14
CA ASP A 69 18.10 16.23 12.45
C ASP A 69 18.44 14.80 12.92
N ARG A 70 17.82 14.37 14.02
CA ARG A 70 17.92 13.01 14.57
C ARG A 70 16.67 12.22 14.27
N PHE A 71 16.83 10.91 14.04
CA PHE A 71 15.71 10.00 13.83
C PHE A 71 14.75 10.04 15.02
N THR A 72 13.48 10.31 14.73
CA THR A 72 12.39 10.29 15.71
C THR A 72 11.19 9.53 15.16
N SER A 73 10.41 8.93 16.06
CA SER A 73 9.15 8.24 15.75
C SER A 73 7.92 8.97 16.29
N ALA A 74 8.07 10.24 16.65
CA ALA A 74 7.00 11.07 17.20
C ALA A 74 5.76 11.04 16.30
N GLY A 75 4.60 10.68 16.87
CA GLY A 75 3.38 10.41 16.11
C GLY A 75 2.84 11.63 15.35
N ASN A 76 3.00 12.82 15.94
CA ASN A 76 2.52 14.10 15.39
C ASN A 76 3.25 14.56 14.11
N LEU A 77 4.34 13.90 13.70
CA LEU A 77 5.04 14.20 12.45
C LEU A 77 4.45 13.46 11.24
N PHE A 78 3.55 12.50 11.50
CA PHE A 78 2.98 11.61 10.51
C PHE A 78 1.46 11.77 10.50
N SER A 79 0.88 11.99 9.33
CA SER A 79 -0.58 11.86 9.18
C SER A 79 -0.99 10.39 9.04
N ARG A 80 -0.12 9.55 8.48
CA ARG A 80 -0.28 8.10 8.35
C ARG A 80 1.07 7.41 8.48
N LYS A 81 1.10 6.25 9.15
CA LYS A 81 2.28 5.38 9.17
C LYS A 81 1.90 3.92 9.36
N PHE A 82 2.67 3.06 8.72
CA PHE A 82 2.56 1.61 8.82
C PHE A 82 3.95 0.99 8.61
N ASN A 83 4.24 -0.03 9.39
CA ASN A 83 5.41 -0.89 9.23
C ASN A 83 4.93 -2.33 9.43
N CYS A 84 5.12 -3.19 8.43
CA CYS A 84 4.64 -4.55 8.46
C CYS A 84 5.22 -5.37 9.62
N THR A 85 6.40 -4.98 10.14
CA THR A 85 7.08 -5.62 11.28
C THR A 85 6.48 -5.23 12.63
N GLY A 86 5.58 -4.24 12.66
CA GLY A 86 5.04 -3.65 13.88
C GLY A 86 6.00 -2.71 14.61
N LYS A 87 7.23 -2.52 14.12
CA LYS A 87 8.22 -1.63 14.72
C LYS A 87 8.04 -0.17 14.29
N ALA A 88 8.79 0.72 14.91
CA ALA A 88 8.70 2.15 14.63
C ALA A 88 9.00 2.49 13.16
N VAL A 89 8.31 3.52 12.68
CA VAL A 89 8.72 4.32 11.53
C VAL A 89 9.43 5.54 12.09
N GLN A 90 10.63 5.82 11.58
CA GLN A 90 11.45 6.93 12.06
C GLN A 90 11.80 7.85 10.90
N VAL A 91 11.72 9.14 11.13
CA VAL A 91 12.06 10.17 10.16
C VAL A 91 13.04 11.16 10.76
N ARG A 92 13.86 11.76 9.92
CA ARG A 92 14.69 12.93 10.23
C ARG A 92 14.79 13.84 9.00
N ARG A 93 15.13 15.10 9.23
CA ARG A 93 15.59 16.01 8.19
C ARG A 93 17.10 15.94 8.10
N VAL A 94 17.64 15.90 6.88
CA VAL A 94 19.10 15.93 6.66
C VAL A 94 19.52 17.35 6.30
N GLU A 95 18.81 17.94 5.35
CA GLU A 95 18.97 19.32 4.88
C GLU A 95 17.65 19.79 4.26
N THR A 96 17.61 21.02 3.75
CA THR A 96 16.41 21.55 3.10
C THR A 96 15.96 20.68 1.93
N GLY A 97 14.71 20.20 2.01
CA GLY A 97 14.10 19.32 1.03
C GLY A 97 14.67 17.91 0.99
N VAL A 98 15.55 17.52 1.91
CA VAL A 98 16.10 16.16 2.00
C VAL A 98 15.78 15.55 3.36
N PHE A 99 15.06 14.45 3.32
CA PHE A 99 14.63 13.71 4.50
C PHE A 99 15.18 12.30 4.44
N GLU A 100 15.39 11.71 5.60
CA GLU A 100 15.60 10.27 5.71
C GLU A 100 14.49 9.63 6.51
N ILE A 101 14.00 8.52 6.01
CA ILE A 101 12.98 7.72 6.68
C ILE A 101 13.39 6.26 6.72
N ARG A 102 13.22 5.61 7.86
CA ARG A 102 13.49 4.18 8.00
C ARG A 102 12.33 3.44 8.64
N PHE A 103 12.05 2.27 8.10
CA PHE A 103 11.07 1.33 8.63
C PHE A 103 11.85 0.26 9.39
N VAL A 104 11.90 0.38 10.73
CA VAL A 104 12.78 -0.48 11.53
C VAL A 104 12.44 -1.95 11.29
N GLY A 105 13.45 -2.77 10.97
CA GLY A 105 13.28 -4.19 10.66
C GLY A 105 12.87 -4.52 9.23
N VAL A 106 12.72 -3.52 8.34
CA VAL A 106 12.54 -3.72 6.90
C VAL A 106 13.92 -3.63 6.21
N SER A 107 14.32 -4.68 5.51
CA SER A 107 15.61 -4.79 4.81
C SER A 107 15.43 -5.16 3.34
N GLY A 108 16.27 -4.61 2.44
CA GLY A 108 16.26 -4.97 1.02
C GLY A 108 14.96 -4.61 0.29
N ALA A 109 14.32 -3.52 0.69
CA ALA A 109 13.05 -3.08 0.16
C ALA A 109 13.24 -1.92 -0.82
N SER A 110 12.37 -1.83 -1.82
CA SER A 110 12.34 -0.70 -2.77
C SER A 110 11.34 0.34 -2.29
N GLY A 111 11.66 1.62 -2.47
CA GLY A 111 10.81 2.74 -2.05
C GLY A 111 10.35 3.58 -3.23
N VAL A 112 9.09 3.97 -3.23
CA VAL A 112 8.54 5.00 -4.12
C VAL A 112 7.92 6.11 -3.29
N GLY A 113 8.12 7.35 -3.70
CA GLY A 113 7.69 8.52 -2.96
C GLY A 113 6.96 9.52 -3.84
N SER A 114 6.15 10.35 -3.20
CA SER A 114 5.50 11.49 -3.83
C SER A 114 5.49 12.67 -2.86
N ALA A 115 5.74 13.87 -3.39
CA ALA A 115 5.63 15.12 -2.65
C ALA A 115 4.18 15.63 -2.70
N THR A 116 3.77 16.45 -1.73
CA THR A 116 2.50 17.18 -1.80
C THR A 116 2.64 18.46 -2.60
N GLY A 117 1.61 18.80 -3.37
CA GLY A 117 1.58 20.02 -4.19
C GLY A 117 2.21 19.81 -5.57
N ASP A 118 2.63 20.90 -6.20
CA ASP A 118 3.28 20.89 -7.51
C ASP A 118 4.78 20.59 -7.37
N ALA A 119 5.09 19.36 -6.98
CA ALA A 119 6.42 18.87 -6.70
C ALA A 119 6.52 17.35 -6.89
N TYR A 120 7.73 16.85 -7.07
CA TYR A 120 8.02 15.42 -7.12
C TYR A 120 9.05 15.03 -6.06
N ALA A 121 9.05 13.74 -5.72
CA ALA A 121 9.97 13.16 -4.77
C ALA A 121 10.87 12.14 -5.46
N THR A 122 12.17 12.24 -5.24
CA THR A 122 13.11 11.15 -5.55
C THR A 122 13.36 10.34 -4.29
N VAL A 123 13.47 9.01 -4.43
CA VAL A 123 13.68 8.09 -3.31
C VAL A 123 14.87 7.20 -3.63
N GLU A 124 15.86 7.22 -2.75
CA GLU A 124 17.08 6.43 -2.87
C GLU A 124 17.29 5.60 -1.60
N PRO A 125 17.74 4.33 -1.71
CA PRO A 125 18.22 3.59 -0.55
C PRO A 125 19.39 4.34 0.11
N ALA A 126 19.36 4.39 1.44
CA ALA A 126 20.41 4.97 2.26
C ALA A 126 20.93 3.94 3.28
N ALA A 127 22.04 4.26 3.93
CA ALA A 127 22.66 3.39 4.92
C ALA A 127 21.69 3.04 6.07
N GLY A 128 21.87 1.86 6.66
CA GLY A 128 21.08 1.43 7.82
C GLY A 128 19.60 1.14 7.53
N GLY A 129 19.25 0.85 6.28
CA GLY A 129 17.87 0.53 5.87
C GLY A 129 16.94 1.75 5.83
N ALA A 130 17.52 2.95 5.73
CA ALA A 130 16.78 4.17 5.50
C ALA A 130 16.57 4.40 4.01
N PHE A 131 15.63 5.29 3.69
CA PHE A 131 15.41 5.86 2.37
C PHE A 131 15.65 7.36 2.47
N LYS A 132 16.52 7.87 1.62
CA LYS A 132 16.70 9.30 1.41
C LYS A 132 15.63 9.76 0.43
N VAL A 133 14.84 10.74 0.83
CA VAL A 133 13.73 11.29 0.07
C VAL A 133 14.06 12.76 -0.21
N THR A 134 14.20 13.13 -1.49
CA THR A 134 14.52 14.50 -1.90
C THR A 134 13.34 15.12 -2.63
N MET A 135 12.96 16.32 -2.21
CA MET A 135 11.83 17.08 -2.76
C MET A 135 12.31 18.06 -3.83
N HIS A 136 11.61 18.07 -4.96
CA HIS A 136 11.88 18.94 -6.09
C HIS A 136 10.57 19.64 -6.52
N PRO A 137 10.47 20.97 -6.41
CA PRO A 137 9.37 21.72 -7.00
C PRO A 137 9.30 21.50 -8.51
N ALA A 138 8.08 21.49 -9.06
CA ALA A 138 7.91 21.44 -10.50
C ALA A 138 8.47 22.71 -11.16
N GLY A 139 9.16 22.54 -12.29
CA GLY A 139 9.70 23.65 -13.08
C GLY A 139 10.88 24.39 -12.46
N ARG A 140 11.47 23.90 -11.35
CA ARG A 140 12.65 24.47 -10.71
C ARG A 140 13.67 23.39 -10.35
N ASP A 141 14.93 23.80 -10.23
CA ASP A 141 16.04 22.93 -9.81
C ASP A 141 16.44 23.14 -8.34
N ASP A 142 15.56 23.79 -7.57
CA ASP A 142 15.76 24.00 -6.13
C ASP A 142 15.18 22.85 -5.29
N ARG A 143 15.47 22.88 -3.99
CA ARG A 143 14.91 21.94 -3.00
C ARG A 143 14.13 22.72 -1.97
N VAL A 144 13.04 22.13 -1.50
CA VAL A 144 12.15 22.74 -0.52
C VAL A 144 11.58 21.70 0.43
N ASP A 145 11.37 22.09 1.68
CA ASP A 145 10.72 21.24 2.66
C ASP A 145 9.22 21.13 2.33
N LEU A 146 8.80 19.98 1.79
CA LEU A 146 7.41 19.68 1.48
C LEU A 146 6.98 18.37 2.14
N PRO A 147 5.72 18.28 2.63
CA PRO A 147 5.13 17.02 3.02
C PRO A 147 5.23 15.98 1.90
N PHE A 148 5.40 14.72 2.29
CA PHE A 148 5.57 13.64 1.33
C PHE A 148 4.97 12.34 1.83
N THR A 149 4.67 11.45 0.90
CA THR A 149 4.32 10.06 1.19
C THR A 149 5.35 9.14 0.57
N ILE A 150 5.75 8.11 1.31
CA ILE A 150 6.57 7.02 0.81
C ILE A 150 5.85 5.68 1.03
N VAL A 151 6.00 4.79 0.06
CA VAL A 151 5.58 3.38 0.14
C VAL A 151 6.79 2.52 -0.15
N VAL A 152 6.97 1.49 0.67
CA VAL A 152 8.09 0.56 0.62
C VAL A 152 7.56 -0.85 0.41
N VAL A 153 8.16 -1.59 -0.53
CA VAL A 153 7.77 -2.94 -0.97
C VAL A 153 8.94 -3.91 -0.84
#